data_AF-A0A1Y4R544-F1
#
_entry.id   AF-A0A1Y4R544-F1
#
_cell.length_a   1.000
_cell.length_b   1.000
_cell.length_c   1.000
_cell.angle_alpha   90.00
_cell.angle_beta   90.00
_cell.angle_gamma   90.00
#
_symmetry.space_group_name_H-M   'P 1'
#
loop_
_entity.id
_entity.type
_entity.pdbx_description
1 polymer ?
#
loop_
_entity_poly.entity_id
_entity_poly.type
_entity_poly.pdbx_seq_one_letter_code
_entity_poly.pdbx_strand_id
1 'polypeptide(L)'
;MDENDHFYRDPQIIEKSDQSELDLEYQAQMDKFLATGLQPDHIDFHVCTTPKQLKAAMKLAQKYNLPMRAQTQEIEAILAQNGIRYAPCHIPDFYDHGTVEMLLELLNQSLKEQRESVEFALHPAYVDQTLLELSSYNIQRAKELATLMDPRVMGFIQEHSIEFIHFGNI
;
A
#
# COMPACT_ATOMS: atom_id res chain seq x y z
N MET A 1 -2.97 16.87 -15.31
CA MET A 1 -4.27 16.27 -15.70
C MET A 1 -4.31 16.17 -17.21
N ASP A 2 -5.01 15.18 -17.75
CA ASP A 2 -5.34 15.13 -19.18
C ASP A 2 -6.45 16.13 -19.54
N GLU A 3 -6.89 16.11 -20.81
CA GLU A 3 -7.94 17.00 -21.32
C GLU A 3 -9.33 16.76 -20.71
N ASN A 4 -9.51 15.66 -19.97
CA ASN A 4 -10.76 15.28 -19.30
C ASN A 4 -10.65 15.41 -17.77
N ASP A 5 -9.68 16.17 -17.27
CA ASP A 5 -9.39 16.35 -15.84
C ASP A 5 -9.05 15.04 -15.08
N HIS A 6 -8.54 14.02 -15.79
CA HIS A 6 -8.05 12.80 -15.15
C HIS A 6 -6.55 12.86 -14.86
N PHE A 7 -6.13 12.14 -13.82
CA PHE A 7 -4.71 11.91 -13.58
C PHE A 7 -4.08 11.07 -14.69
N TYR A 8 -2.88 11.46 -15.13
CA TYR A 8 -2.10 10.65 -16.05
C TYR A 8 -1.71 9.33 -15.41
N ARG A 9 -1.83 8.24 -16.17
CA ARG A 9 -1.37 6.90 -15.77
C ARG A 9 -0.04 6.50 -16.40
N ASP A 10 0.38 7.21 -17.44
CA ASP A 10 1.63 6.93 -18.15
C ASP A 10 2.84 7.44 -17.35
N PRO A 11 3.75 6.56 -16.91
CA PRO A 11 4.94 6.94 -16.15
C PRO A 11 5.84 7.93 -16.90
N GLN A 12 5.89 7.87 -18.24
CA GLN A 12 6.72 8.79 -19.03
C GLN A 12 6.18 10.21 -19.02
N ILE A 13 4.85 10.37 -18.95
CA ILE A 13 4.23 11.69 -18.84
C ILE A 13 4.45 12.24 -17.43
N ILE A 14 4.24 11.40 -16.40
CA ILE A 14 4.48 11.77 -15.00
C ILE A 14 5.94 12.17 -14.78
N GLU A 15 6.90 11.40 -15.32
CA GLU A 15 8.32 11.72 -15.17
C GLU A 15 8.71 13.03 -15.87
N LYS A 16 7.95 13.48 -16.87
CA LYS A 16 8.16 14.77 -17.55
C LYS A 16 7.47 15.94 -16.85
N SER A 17 6.57 15.70 -15.88
CA SER A 17 5.89 16.78 -15.16
C SER A 17 6.87 17.59 -14.30
N ASP A 18 6.47 18.79 -13.89
CA ASP A 18 7.25 19.52 -12.89
C ASP A 18 7.17 18.77 -11.55
N GLN A 19 8.29 18.68 -10.84
CA GLN A 19 8.32 18.17 -9.47
C GLN A 19 7.45 19.05 -8.55
N SER A 20 7.41 20.36 -8.81
CA SER A 20 6.62 21.29 -7.99
C SER A 20 5.11 20.97 -8.02
N GLU A 21 4.60 20.50 -9.16
CA GLU A 21 3.20 20.09 -9.30
C GLU A 21 2.90 18.83 -8.48
N LEU A 22 3.79 17.85 -8.50
CA LEU A 22 3.66 16.63 -7.69
C LEU A 22 3.72 16.96 -6.19
N ASP A 23 4.65 17.82 -5.78
CA ASP A 23 4.78 18.25 -4.38
C ASP A 23 3.52 18.98 -3.91
N LEU A 24 2.93 19.83 -4.75
CA LEU A 24 1.69 20.57 -4.45
C LEU A 24 0.48 19.62 -4.36
N GLU A 25 0.34 18.70 -5.31
CA GLU A 25 -0.76 17.73 -5.34
C GLU A 25 -0.71 16.79 -4.12
N TYR A 26 0.47 16.24 -3.82
CA TYR A 26 0.64 15.35 -2.66
C TYR A 26 0.36 16.08 -1.35
N GLN A 27 0.81 17.33 -1.23
CA GLN A 27 0.48 18.17 -0.08
C GLN A 27 -1.03 18.41 0.02
N ALA A 28 -1.72 18.66 -1.10
CA ALA A 28 -3.17 18.85 -1.11
C ALA A 28 -3.94 17.59 -0.67
N GLN A 29 -3.49 16.39 -1.09
CA GLN A 29 -4.06 15.13 -0.62
C GLN A 29 -3.88 14.94 0.88
N MET A 30 -2.68 15.23 1.40
CA MET A 30 -2.40 15.20 2.85
C MET A 30 -3.28 16.20 3.62
N ASP A 31 -3.40 17.44 3.14
CA ASP A 31 -4.22 18.47 3.77
C ASP A 31 -5.71 18.06 3.76
N LYS A 32 -6.18 17.44 2.66
CA LYS A 32 -7.54 16.91 2.56
C LYS A 32 -7.79 15.79 3.57
N PHE A 33 -6.81 14.89 3.77
CA PHE A 33 -6.89 13.85 4.78
C PHE A 33 -6.93 14.45 6.19
N LEU A 34 -6.00 15.37 6.51
CA LEU A 34 -5.93 16.02 7.82
C LEU A 34 -7.20 16.83 8.15
N ALA A 35 -7.88 17.38 7.15
CA ALA A 35 -9.16 18.07 7.33
C ALA A 35 -10.31 17.16 7.81
N THR A 36 -10.15 15.83 7.76
CA THR A 36 -11.08 14.88 8.38
C THR A 36 -10.99 14.86 9.91
N GLY A 37 -9.93 15.45 10.48
CA GLY A 37 -9.61 15.39 11.91
C GLY A 37 -8.82 14.14 12.33
N LEU A 38 -8.53 13.24 11.38
CA LEU A 38 -7.72 12.04 11.62
C LEU A 38 -6.23 12.33 11.40
N GLN A 39 -5.38 11.51 12.02
CA GLN A 39 -3.94 11.52 11.80
C GLN A 39 -3.55 10.30 10.96
N PRO A 40 -2.84 10.47 9.84
CA PRO A 40 -2.33 9.33 9.09
C PRO A 40 -1.25 8.64 9.93
N ASP A 41 -1.17 7.31 9.84
CA ASP A 41 -0.13 6.52 10.50
C ASP A 41 1.01 6.13 9.54
N HIS A 42 0.80 6.26 8.23
CA HIS A 42 1.81 6.06 7.19
C HIS A 42 1.44 6.75 5.87
N ILE A 43 2.36 6.69 4.90
CA ILE A 43 2.13 7.02 3.51
C ILE A 43 2.33 5.78 2.65
N ASP A 44 1.36 5.49 1.78
CA ASP A 44 1.44 4.47 0.74
C ASP A 44 1.21 5.09 -0.65
N PHE A 45 1.06 4.21 -1.64
CA PHE A 45 0.81 4.61 -3.02
C PHE A 45 -0.26 3.73 -3.63
N HIS A 46 -1.24 4.34 -4.31
CA HIS A 46 -2.13 3.59 -5.18
C HIS A 46 -1.34 2.95 -6.34
N VAL A 47 -0.52 3.76 -7.01
CA VAL A 47 0.47 3.36 -8.02
C VAL A 47 1.63 4.34 -7.96
N CYS A 48 2.84 3.83 -7.68
CA CYS A 48 4.08 4.62 -7.76
C CYS A 48 4.93 4.06 -8.88
N THR A 49 5.08 4.82 -9.96
CA THR A 49 5.76 4.36 -11.18
C THR A 49 6.99 5.18 -11.51
N THR A 50 7.28 6.23 -10.75
CA THR A 50 8.34 7.19 -11.05
C THR A 50 9.13 7.62 -9.82
N PRO A 51 10.45 7.89 -9.96
CA PRO A 51 11.25 8.51 -8.90
C PRO A 51 10.70 9.84 -8.39
N LYS A 52 10.04 10.64 -9.25
CA LYS A 52 9.44 11.92 -8.85
C LYS A 52 8.28 11.77 -7.86
N GLN A 53 7.42 10.77 -8.07
CA GLN A 53 6.34 10.44 -7.12
C GLN A 53 6.91 9.99 -5.78
N LEU A 54 7.93 9.11 -5.81
CA LEU A 54 8.61 8.66 -4.60
C LEU A 54 9.21 9.84 -3.84
N LYS A 55 9.87 10.77 -4.54
CA LYS A 55 10.45 11.99 -3.93
C LYS A 55 9.40 12.88 -3.27
N ALA A 56 8.25 13.11 -3.92
CA ALA A 56 7.16 13.90 -3.36
C ALA A 56 6.60 13.26 -2.08
N ALA A 57 6.40 11.94 -2.08
CA ALA A 57 5.95 11.20 -0.91
C ALA A 57 6.98 11.21 0.23
N MET A 58 8.27 11.01 -0.06
CA MET A 58 9.34 11.09 0.94
C MET A 58 9.41 12.45 1.62
N LYS A 59 9.18 13.53 0.86
CA LYS A 59 9.11 14.89 1.41
C LYS A 59 7.99 15.02 2.44
N LEU A 60 6.81 14.45 2.18
CA LEU A 60 5.72 14.41 3.16
C LEU A 60 6.08 13.52 4.36
N ALA A 61 6.62 12.33 4.13
CA ALA A 61 7.00 11.41 5.20
C ALA A 61 7.98 12.06 6.18
N GLN A 62 8.97 12.78 5.68
CA GLN A 62 9.90 13.56 6.51
C GLN A 62 9.19 14.73 7.23
N LYS A 63 8.37 15.49 6.51
CA LYS A 63 7.65 16.65 7.06
C LYS A 63 6.71 16.27 8.21
N TYR A 64 6.03 15.14 8.09
CA TYR A 64 5.03 14.66 9.06
C TYR A 64 5.55 13.55 9.98
N ASN A 65 6.83 13.16 9.85
CA ASN A 65 7.45 12.06 10.58
C ASN A 65 6.68 10.72 10.46
N LEU A 66 6.22 10.41 9.25
CA LEU A 66 5.43 9.21 8.95
C LEU A 66 6.31 8.12 8.32
N PRO A 67 6.06 6.84 8.65
CA PRO A 67 6.63 5.74 7.90
C PRO A 67 6.01 5.65 6.50
N MET A 68 6.69 4.93 5.60
CA MET A 68 6.24 4.70 4.23
C MET A 68 6.20 3.21 3.88
N ARG A 69 5.26 2.82 3.01
CA ARG A 69 5.31 1.52 2.33
C ARG A 69 6.53 1.45 1.41
N ALA A 70 7.35 0.41 1.57
CA ALA A 70 8.47 0.12 0.67
C ALA A 70 8.10 -1.04 -0.27
N GLN A 71 7.78 -0.73 -1.53
CA GLN A 71 7.30 -1.75 -2.48
C GLN A 71 8.39 -2.74 -2.92
N THR A 72 9.66 -2.35 -2.83
CA THR A 72 10.81 -3.15 -3.27
C THR A 72 12.01 -2.92 -2.35
N GLN A 73 12.98 -3.85 -2.36
CA GLN A 73 14.24 -3.70 -1.62
C GLN A 73 15.04 -2.45 -2.03
N GLU A 74 14.92 -2.01 -3.29
CA GLU A 74 15.54 -0.77 -3.74
C GLU A 74 14.91 0.44 -3.04
N ILE A 75 13.59 0.48 -2.92
CA ILE A 75 12.88 1.53 -2.20
C ILE A 75 13.21 1.47 -0.70
N GLU A 76 13.28 0.27 -0.10
CA GLU A 76 13.73 0.11 1.29
C GLU A 76 15.09 0.79 1.52
N ALA A 77 16.07 0.54 0.64
CA ALA A 77 17.40 1.16 0.74
C ALA A 77 17.35 2.70 0.60
N ILE A 78 16.52 3.22 -0.31
CA ILE A 78 16.32 4.67 -0.48
C ILE A 78 15.71 5.30 0.78
N LEU A 79 14.68 4.67 1.35
CA LEU A 79 14.01 5.17 2.57
C LEU A 79 14.97 5.14 3.76
N ALA A 80 15.72 4.06 3.95
CA ALA A 80 16.74 3.93 4.98
C ALA A 80 17.80 5.04 4.90
N GLN A 81 18.32 5.32 3.69
CA GLN A 81 19.32 6.38 3.47
C GLN A 81 18.79 7.78 3.80
N ASN A 82 17.47 7.98 3.73
CA ASN A 82 16.81 9.25 4.01
C ASN A 82 16.19 9.32 5.42
N GLY A 83 16.45 8.32 6.27
CA GLY A 83 15.98 8.27 7.65
C GLY A 83 14.45 8.12 7.78
N ILE A 84 13.79 7.56 6.77
CA ILE A 84 12.34 7.33 6.76
C ILE A 84 12.08 5.91 7.22
N ARG A 85 11.20 5.73 8.21
CA ARG A 85 10.74 4.42 8.69
C ARG A 85 9.92 3.72 7.60
N TYR A 86 9.98 2.39 7.53
CA TYR A 86 9.20 1.61 6.56
C TYR A 86 8.92 0.20 7.07
N ALA A 87 7.83 -0.39 6.59
CA ALA A 87 7.57 -1.82 6.77
C ALA A 87 8.43 -2.62 5.78
N PRO A 88 9.28 -3.54 6.25
CA PRO A 88 10.02 -4.43 5.36
C PRO A 88 9.09 -5.49 4.75
N CYS A 89 9.55 -6.14 3.68
CA CYS A 89 8.92 -7.35 3.15
C CYS A 89 7.47 -7.15 2.67
N HIS A 90 7.27 -6.20 1.76
CA HIS A 90 6.01 -6.04 1.05
C HIS A 90 5.68 -7.29 0.21
N ILE A 91 4.49 -7.84 0.39
CA ILE A 91 3.97 -9.01 -0.34
C ILE A 91 2.83 -8.55 -1.25
N PRO A 92 3.11 -8.26 -2.53
CA PRO A 92 2.09 -7.89 -3.51
C PRO A 92 1.38 -9.10 -4.14
N ASP A 93 1.87 -10.31 -3.87
CA ASP A 93 1.51 -11.53 -4.59
C ASP A 93 0.05 -11.95 -4.38
N PHE A 94 -0.63 -11.43 -3.35
CA PHE A 94 -2.03 -11.71 -3.08
C PHE A 94 -2.98 -10.89 -4.00
N TYR A 95 -2.72 -10.93 -5.31
CA TYR A 95 -3.48 -10.21 -6.34
C TYR A 95 -4.01 -11.18 -7.40
N ASP A 96 -5.22 -10.92 -7.91
CA ASP A 96 -6.03 -11.63 -8.91
C ASP A 96 -6.48 -13.06 -8.55
N HIS A 97 -5.68 -13.80 -7.78
CA HIS A 97 -5.91 -15.22 -7.47
C HIS A 97 -5.78 -15.55 -5.98
N GLY A 98 -6.03 -14.58 -5.10
CA GLY A 98 -5.98 -14.78 -3.65
C GLY A 98 -6.91 -15.92 -3.20
N THR A 99 -6.33 -17.05 -2.81
CA THR A 99 -7.03 -18.16 -2.15
C THR A 99 -6.56 -18.30 -0.72
N VAL A 100 -7.33 -19.03 0.08
CA VAL A 100 -6.95 -19.32 1.48
C VAL A 100 -5.63 -20.07 1.51
N GLU A 101 -5.45 -21.04 0.64
CA GLU A 101 -4.23 -21.85 0.55
C GLU A 101 -3.01 -20.99 0.21
N MET A 102 -3.17 -20.03 -0.70
CA MET A 102 -2.10 -19.09 -1.05
C MET A 102 -1.73 -18.18 0.12
N LEU A 103 -2.72 -17.62 0.81
CA LEU A 103 -2.47 -16.75 1.97
C LEU A 103 -1.74 -17.52 3.08
N LEU A 104 -2.19 -18.75 3.37
CA LEU A 104 -1.55 -19.60 4.37
C LEU A 104 -0.11 -19.96 3.98
N GLU A 105 0.16 -20.24 2.70
CA GLU A 105 1.53 -20.52 2.25
C GLU A 105 2.44 -19.28 2.37
N LEU A 106 1.94 -18.08 2.01
CA LEU A 106 2.70 -16.84 2.15
C LEU A 106 3.02 -16.51 3.63
N LEU A 107 2.06 -16.73 4.52
CA LEU A 107 2.28 -16.58 5.97
C LEU A 107 3.30 -17.62 6.48
N ASN A 108 3.14 -18.89 6.10
CA ASN A 108 4.05 -19.97 6.47
C ASN A 108 5.47 -19.72 5.94
N GLN A 109 5.61 -19.23 4.71
CA GLN A 109 6.90 -18.84 4.14
C GLN A 109 7.53 -17.70 4.94
N SER A 110 6.76 -16.68 5.29
CA SER A 110 7.25 -15.55 6.10
C SER A 110 7.78 -16.00 7.47
N LEU A 111 7.11 -16.98 8.10
CA LEU A 111 7.57 -17.61 9.34
C LEU A 111 8.86 -18.42 9.14
N LYS A 112 8.95 -19.23 8.07
CA LYS A 112 10.15 -20.02 7.75
C LYS A 112 11.38 -19.14 7.50
N GLU A 113 11.16 -18.00 6.85
CA GLU A 113 12.18 -16.99 6.57
C GLU A 113 12.51 -16.12 7.80
N GLN A 114 11.81 -16.31 8.92
CA GLN A 114 12.00 -15.57 10.17
C GLN A 114 11.88 -14.04 9.97
N ARG A 115 10.94 -13.62 9.12
CA ARG A 115 10.65 -12.20 8.91
C ARG A 115 10.03 -11.62 10.18
N GLU A 116 10.57 -10.50 10.66
CA GLU A 116 10.04 -9.83 11.87
C GLU A 116 8.64 -9.24 11.62
N SER A 117 8.42 -8.72 10.41
CA SER A 117 7.12 -8.22 9.96
C SER A 117 6.98 -8.40 8.45
N VAL A 118 5.73 -8.44 8.00
CA VAL A 118 5.37 -8.48 6.58
C VAL A 118 4.16 -7.60 6.35
N GLU A 119 4.10 -6.97 5.19
CA GLU A 119 2.95 -6.18 4.77
C GLU A 119 2.31 -6.84 3.55
N PHE A 120 1.04 -7.22 3.66
CA PHE A 120 0.27 -7.72 2.51
C PHE A 120 -0.45 -6.55 1.82
N ALA A 121 -0.26 -6.42 0.51
CA ALA A 121 -1.11 -5.55 -0.31
C ALA A 121 -2.42 -6.28 -0.63
N LEU A 122 -3.52 -5.85 -0.01
CA LEU A 122 -4.83 -6.46 -0.11
C LEU A 122 -5.86 -5.43 -0.60
N HIS A 123 -6.92 -5.90 -1.26
CA HIS A 123 -7.97 -5.07 -1.83
C HIS A 123 -9.40 -5.58 -1.50
N PRO A 124 -9.72 -5.99 -0.26
CA PRO A 124 -11.05 -6.51 0.06
C PRO A 124 -12.14 -5.44 -0.12
N ALA A 125 -13.29 -5.83 -0.67
CA ALA A 125 -14.44 -4.93 -0.78
C ALA A 125 -15.78 -5.69 -0.88
N TYR A 126 -16.85 -5.05 -0.40
CA TYR A 126 -18.20 -5.37 -0.86
C TYR A 126 -18.38 -4.80 -2.27
N VAL A 127 -19.04 -5.56 -3.15
CA VAL A 127 -19.26 -5.15 -4.55
C VAL A 127 -20.58 -4.41 -4.67
N ASP A 128 -20.50 -3.13 -4.98
CA ASP A 128 -21.64 -2.28 -5.32
C ASP A 128 -21.52 -1.71 -6.74
N GLN A 129 -22.55 -0.97 -7.17
CA GLN A 129 -22.61 -0.39 -8.51
C GLN A 129 -21.44 0.57 -8.78
N THR A 130 -21.06 1.37 -7.79
CA THR A 130 -19.97 2.34 -7.92
C THR A 130 -18.63 1.62 -8.16
N LEU A 131 -18.34 0.54 -7.44
CA LEU A 131 -17.14 -0.25 -7.66
C LEU A 131 -17.13 -0.89 -9.06
N LEU A 132 -18.26 -1.42 -9.51
CA LEU A 132 -18.40 -2.04 -10.84
C LEU A 132 -18.12 -1.04 -11.98
N GLU A 133 -18.46 0.24 -11.78
CA GLU A 133 -18.22 1.30 -12.75
C GLU A 133 -16.78 1.83 -12.72
N LEU A 134 -16.17 1.92 -11.54
CA LEU A 134 -14.86 2.57 -11.36
C LEU A 134 -13.67 1.61 -11.47
N SER A 135 -13.86 0.31 -11.25
CA SER A 135 -12.75 -0.65 -11.21
C SER A 135 -13.07 -1.93 -11.98
N SER A 136 -12.15 -2.31 -12.86
CA SER A 136 -12.14 -3.65 -13.46
C SER A 136 -11.81 -4.74 -12.43
N TYR A 137 -11.11 -4.38 -11.36
CA TYR A 137 -10.76 -5.28 -10.25
C TYR A 137 -11.87 -5.23 -9.21
N ASN A 138 -12.99 -5.91 -9.50
CA ASN A 138 -14.21 -5.85 -8.71
C ASN A 138 -14.55 -7.21 -8.06
N ILE A 139 -14.80 -8.25 -8.85
CA ILE A 139 -15.11 -9.61 -8.37
C ILE A 139 -13.96 -10.15 -7.51
N GLN A 140 -12.72 -9.85 -7.90
CA GLN A 140 -11.52 -10.26 -7.17
C GLN A 140 -11.52 -9.71 -5.74
N ARG A 141 -11.97 -8.47 -5.52
CA ARG A 141 -12.05 -7.86 -4.18
C ARG A 141 -13.02 -8.60 -3.25
N ALA A 142 -14.13 -9.10 -3.79
CA ALA A 142 -15.07 -9.93 -3.03
C ALA A 142 -14.47 -11.29 -2.67
N LYS A 143 -13.69 -11.89 -3.59
CA LYS A 143 -12.98 -13.15 -3.34
C LYS A 143 -11.90 -12.99 -2.27
N GLU A 144 -11.10 -11.93 -2.36
CA GLU A 144 -10.09 -11.59 -1.34
C GLU A 144 -10.74 -11.42 0.04
N LEU A 145 -11.85 -10.68 0.13
CA LEU A 145 -12.61 -10.54 1.37
C LEU A 145 -13.05 -11.91 1.92
N ALA A 146 -13.61 -12.77 1.06
CA ALA A 146 -14.02 -14.11 1.47
C ALA A 146 -12.84 -14.97 1.97
N THR A 147 -11.66 -14.85 1.36
CA THR A 147 -10.44 -15.50 1.83
C THR A 147 -10.00 -14.98 3.20
N LEU A 148 -9.94 -13.66 3.39
CA LEU A 148 -9.53 -13.05 4.66
C LEU A 148 -10.50 -13.39 5.81
N MET A 149 -11.77 -13.63 5.50
CA MET A 149 -12.79 -14.04 6.45
C MET A 149 -12.86 -15.56 6.69
N ASP A 150 -12.08 -16.38 5.98
CA ASP A 150 -12.09 -17.83 6.18
C ASP A 150 -11.52 -18.16 7.57
N PRO A 151 -12.23 -18.92 8.43
CA PRO A 151 -11.78 -19.24 9.78
C PRO A 151 -10.40 -19.91 9.85
N ARG A 152 -9.98 -20.60 8.79
CA ARG A 152 -8.63 -21.21 8.71
C ARG A 152 -7.53 -20.17 8.76
N VAL A 153 -7.74 -18.97 8.21
CA VAL A 153 -6.77 -17.87 8.24
C VAL A 153 -6.57 -17.40 9.68
N MET A 154 -7.65 -17.09 10.38
CA MET A 154 -7.57 -16.68 11.79
C MET A 154 -7.03 -17.81 12.68
N GLY A 155 -7.40 -19.06 12.41
CA GLY A 155 -6.86 -20.24 13.10
C GLY A 155 -5.34 -20.33 12.98
N PHE A 156 -4.81 -20.16 11.76
CA PHE A 156 -3.36 -20.16 11.51
C PHE A 156 -2.65 -19.02 12.25
N ILE A 157 -3.21 -17.80 12.19
CA ILE A 157 -2.65 -16.62 12.87
C ILE A 157 -2.55 -16.85 14.38
N GLN A 158 -3.59 -17.43 14.98
CA GLN A 158 -3.61 -17.77 16.41
C GLN A 158 -2.64 -18.91 16.76
N GLU A 159 -2.62 -19.99 15.96
CA GLU A 159 -1.72 -21.14 16.17
C GLU A 159 -0.24 -20.72 16.15
N HIS A 160 0.12 -19.79 15.26
CA HIS A 160 1.49 -19.31 15.11
C HIS A 160 1.80 -18.04 15.90
N SER A 161 0.87 -17.55 16.73
CA SER A 161 1.03 -16.32 17.51
C SER A 161 1.46 -15.11 16.66
N ILE A 162 0.90 -14.99 15.46
CA ILE A 162 1.13 -13.84 14.58
C ILE A 162 0.32 -12.66 15.12
N GLU A 163 1.00 -11.53 15.33
CA GLU A 163 0.36 -10.31 15.80
C GLU A 163 0.00 -9.38 14.64
N PHE A 164 -1.19 -8.78 14.72
CA PHE A 164 -1.56 -7.68 13.84
C PHE A 164 -1.00 -6.39 14.40
N ILE A 165 -0.14 -5.75 13.62
CA ILE A 165 0.41 -4.42 13.92
C ILE A 165 -0.06 -3.42 12.86
N HIS A 166 0.02 -2.13 13.20
CA HIS A 166 -0.18 -1.04 12.25
C HIS A 166 1.12 -0.27 12.08
N PHE A 167 1.23 0.54 11.02
CA PHE A 167 2.45 1.26 10.69
C PHE A 167 2.92 2.22 11.78
N GLY A 168 1.99 2.76 12.59
CA GLY A 168 2.36 3.57 13.76
C GLY A 168 3.27 2.86 14.79
N ASN A 169 3.37 1.53 14.75
CA ASN A 169 4.22 0.72 15.64
C ASN A 169 5.58 0.36 15.04
N ILE A 170 5.84 0.76 13.79
CA ILE A 170 7.10 0.53 13.06
C ILE A 170 8.09 1.64 13.36
#